data_AF-A0A7S3CVE2-F1
#
_entry.id   AF-A0A7S3CVE2-F1
#
_cell.length_a   1.000
_cell.length_b   1.000
_cell.length_c   1.000
_cell.angle_alpha   90.00
_cell.angle_beta   90.00
_cell.angle_gamma   90.00
#
_symmetry.space_group_name_H-M   'P 1'
#
loop_
_entity.id
_entity.type
_entity.pdbx_description
1 polymer ?
#
loop_
_entity_poly.entity_id
_entity_poly.type
_entity_poly.pdbx_seq_one_letter_code
_entity_poly.pdbx_strand_id
1 'polypeptide(L)'
;MYYNYLNRDQLYLKSYRTHNLWFNQYHKKVRTPRVTAFHIGFLKRMGKSYSGTRVVAFMWGLTVVSGIRFMIGFSKAPTTNGDEQEIYFRLNTIFQKNKFGYNTRFMSDFDLLLEGVLNERFIDESTLYYDNPVSTKEIEDVEQGLNGEVSEDDIKNMLKDKQVHGAHSKVTRYPGRMASNYTKSDDLSCYKVHPEGVKPKF
;
A
#
# COMPACT_ATOMS: atom_id res chain seq x y z
N MET A 1 4.04 -61.04 -23.66
CA MET A 1 2.70 -60.45 -23.85
C MET A 1 2.12 -60.03 -22.51
N TYR A 2 2.17 -58.75 -22.13
CA TYR A 2 1.63 -58.25 -20.86
C TYR A 2 0.09 -58.34 -20.79
N TYR A 3 -0.57 -58.34 -21.95
CA TYR A 3 -2.02 -58.38 -22.09
C TYR A 3 -2.65 -59.68 -21.54
N ASN A 4 -1.89 -60.78 -21.51
CA ASN A 4 -2.36 -62.07 -20.99
C ASN A 4 -2.47 -62.09 -19.46
N TYR A 5 -1.80 -61.16 -18.77
CA TYR A 5 -1.86 -60.99 -17.31
C TYR A 5 -2.85 -59.90 -16.88
N LEU A 6 -3.56 -59.28 -17.84
CA LEU A 6 -4.55 -58.27 -17.53
C LEU A 6 -5.81 -58.94 -16.94
N ASN A 7 -6.10 -58.66 -15.68
CA ASN A 7 -7.31 -59.15 -15.03
C ASN A 7 -8.55 -58.45 -15.60
N ARG A 8 -9.34 -59.17 -16.42
CA ARG A 8 -10.57 -58.65 -17.05
C ARG A 8 -11.78 -58.68 -16.13
N ASP A 9 -11.72 -59.46 -15.06
CA ASP A 9 -12.81 -59.62 -14.11
C ASP A 9 -12.87 -58.47 -13.10
N GLN A 10 -11.78 -57.69 -13.00
CA GLN A 10 -11.79 -56.46 -12.24
C GLN A 10 -12.56 -55.38 -13.02
N LEU A 11 -13.67 -54.89 -12.44
CA LEU A 11 -14.41 -53.73 -12.92
C LEU A 11 -13.47 -52.52 -13.02
N TYR A 12 -12.95 -52.27 -14.23
CA TYR A 12 -12.01 -51.18 -14.45
C TYR A 12 -12.77 -49.87 -14.57
N LEU A 13 -12.36 -48.86 -13.81
CA LEU A 13 -12.85 -47.50 -14.05
C LEU A 13 -12.26 -47.02 -15.38
N LYS A 14 -13.11 -46.63 -16.33
CA LYS A 14 -12.64 -45.97 -17.56
C LYS A 14 -12.20 -44.55 -17.22
N SER A 15 -10.98 -44.41 -16.69
CA SER A 15 -10.39 -43.13 -16.33
C SER A 15 -9.77 -42.43 -17.54
N TYR A 16 -10.15 -41.20 -17.79
CA TYR A 16 -9.48 -40.31 -18.75
C TYR A 16 -9.29 -38.95 -18.11
N ARG A 17 -8.05 -38.43 -18.11
CA ARG A 17 -7.68 -37.14 -17.48
C ARG A 17 -8.29 -37.00 -16.08
N THR A 18 -8.02 -37.97 -15.21
CA THR A 18 -8.53 -38.05 -13.81
C THR A 18 -10.06 -38.14 -13.64
N HIS A 19 -10.82 -38.32 -14.71
CA HIS A 19 -12.29 -38.44 -14.66
C HIS A 19 -12.75 -39.85 -15.05
N ASN A 20 -13.72 -40.40 -14.32
CA ASN A 20 -14.40 -41.64 -14.69
C ASN A 20 -15.44 -41.37 -15.79
N LEU A 21 -15.22 -41.91 -16.99
CA LEU A 21 -16.11 -41.76 -18.14
C LEU A 21 -17.42 -42.55 -17.99
N TRP A 22 -17.42 -43.60 -17.16
CA TRP A 22 -18.63 -44.37 -16.87
C TRP A 22 -19.50 -43.75 -15.78
N PHE A 23 -19.12 -42.58 -15.28
CA PHE A 23 -19.93 -41.84 -14.32
C PHE A 23 -21.20 -41.29 -14.98
N ASN A 24 -22.36 -41.90 -14.67
CA ASN A 24 -23.65 -41.45 -15.17
C ASN A 24 -24.10 -40.15 -14.46
N GLN A 25 -23.75 -39.01 -15.06
CA GLN A 25 -24.06 -37.66 -14.57
C GLN A 25 -25.57 -37.35 -14.55
N TYR A 26 -26.36 -38.04 -15.38
CA TYR A 26 -27.80 -37.80 -15.52
C TYR A 26 -28.61 -38.56 -14.45
N HIS A 27 -28.24 -39.81 -14.18
CA HIS A 27 -28.90 -40.62 -13.15
C HIS A 27 -28.73 -40.02 -11.75
N LYS A 28 -27.52 -39.53 -11.43
CA LYS A 28 -27.23 -38.88 -10.14
C LYS A 28 -27.76 -37.43 -10.03
N LYS A 29 -28.59 -36.99 -10.98
CA LYS A 29 -29.14 -35.64 -11.05
C LYS A 29 -28.10 -34.51 -11.01
N VAL A 30 -26.87 -34.80 -11.44
CA VAL A 30 -25.76 -33.83 -11.41
C VAL A 30 -25.86 -32.82 -12.57
N ARG A 31 -26.55 -33.18 -13.66
CA ARG A 31 -26.81 -32.33 -14.84
C ARG A 31 -28.28 -32.30 -15.27
N THR A 32 -29.22 -32.37 -14.34
CA THR A 32 -30.65 -32.56 -14.62
C THR A 32 -31.41 -31.44 -15.32
N PRO A 33 -31.14 -30.14 -15.12
CA PRO A 33 -31.90 -29.14 -15.88
C PRO A 33 -31.40 -29.20 -17.33
N ARG A 34 -32.25 -29.76 -18.20
CA ARG A 34 -32.07 -29.80 -19.66
C ARG A 34 -32.19 -28.40 -20.26
N VAL A 35 -33.05 -27.58 -19.67
CA VAL A 35 -33.20 -26.16 -19.96
C VAL A 35 -32.35 -25.38 -18.96
N THR A 36 -31.33 -24.68 -19.46
CA THR A 36 -30.52 -23.77 -18.65
C THR A 36 -30.27 -22.49 -19.41
N ALA A 37 -30.13 -21.38 -18.68
CA ALA A 37 -29.69 -20.11 -19.25
C ALA A 37 -28.38 -20.28 -20.04
N PHE A 38 -28.21 -19.46 -21.09
CA PHE A 38 -27.09 -19.58 -22.03
C PHE A 38 -25.73 -19.63 -21.34
N HIS A 39 -25.49 -18.74 -20.37
CA HIS A 39 -24.22 -18.68 -19.63
C HIS A 39 -23.94 -19.98 -18.85
N ILE A 40 -24.95 -20.58 -18.22
CA ILE A 40 -24.83 -21.88 -17.54
C ILE A 40 -24.58 -23.00 -18.55
N GLY A 41 -25.25 -22.96 -19.71
CA GLY A 41 -25.04 -23.91 -20.80
C GLY A 41 -23.62 -23.86 -21.35
N PHE A 42 -23.07 -22.66 -21.53
CA PHE A 42 -21.70 -22.42 -21.95
C PHE A 42 -20.69 -22.97 -20.93
N LEU A 43 -20.85 -22.66 -19.64
CA LEU A 43 -20.00 -23.17 -18.56
C LEU A 43 -20.02 -24.71 -18.45
N LYS A 44 -21.20 -25.33 -18.67
CA LYS A 44 -21.33 -26.79 -18.72
C LYS A 44 -20.55 -27.42 -19.89
N ARG A 45 -20.56 -26.77 -21.06
CA ARG A 45 -19.82 -27.24 -22.25
C ARG A 45 -18.31 -27.09 -22.06
N MET A 46 -17.86 -25.98 -21.47
CA MET A 46 -16.44 -25.75 -21.17
C MET A 46 -15.92 -26.72 -20.11
N GLY A 47 -16.65 -26.88 -19.00
CA GLY A 47 -16.23 -27.73 -17.89
C GLY A 47 -16.22 -29.23 -18.19
N LYS A 48 -17.09 -29.71 -19.10
CA LYS A 48 -17.34 -31.12 -19.50
C LYS A 48 -17.71 -32.09 -18.37
N SER A 49 -17.19 -31.90 -17.17
CA SER A 49 -17.55 -32.54 -15.91
C SER A 49 -18.23 -31.54 -14.97
N TYR A 50 -18.86 -32.06 -13.93
CA TYR A 50 -19.52 -31.23 -12.92
C TYR A 50 -18.54 -30.43 -12.07
N SER A 51 -17.44 -31.06 -11.65
CA SER A 51 -16.34 -30.39 -10.95
C SER A 51 -15.73 -29.30 -11.83
N GLY A 52 -15.51 -29.58 -13.12
CA GLY A 52 -15.04 -28.58 -14.09
C GLY A 52 -15.99 -27.39 -14.20
N THR A 53 -17.30 -27.62 -14.28
CA THR A 53 -18.29 -26.53 -14.31
C THR A 53 -18.23 -25.65 -13.06
N ARG A 54 -18.01 -26.23 -11.88
CA ARG A 54 -17.88 -25.46 -10.61
C ARG A 54 -16.65 -24.56 -10.62
N VAL A 55 -15.50 -25.07 -11.06
CA VAL A 55 -14.25 -24.28 -11.13
C VAL A 55 -14.38 -23.13 -12.12
N VAL A 56 -14.91 -23.38 -13.31
CA VAL A 56 -15.09 -22.31 -14.32
C VAL A 56 -16.12 -21.28 -13.84
N ALA A 57 -17.21 -21.71 -13.18
CA ALA A 57 -18.19 -20.80 -12.59
C ALA A 57 -17.58 -19.90 -11.49
N PHE A 58 -16.69 -20.46 -10.66
CA PHE A 58 -15.97 -19.69 -9.64
C PHE A 58 -15.06 -18.64 -10.25
N MET A 59 -14.27 -19.01 -11.26
CA MET A 59 -13.41 -18.06 -11.98
C MET A 59 -14.22 -16.94 -12.63
N TRP A 60 -15.33 -17.30 -13.29
CA TRP A 60 -16.23 -16.31 -13.89
C TRP A 60 -16.85 -15.38 -12.84
N GLY A 61 -17.30 -15.93 -11.71
CA GLY A 61 -17.83 -15.14 -10.59
C GLY A 61 -16.83 -14.11 -10.06
N LEU A 62 -15.57 -14.52 -9.86
CA LEU A 62 -14.50 -13.60 -9.44
C LEU A 62 -14.29 -12.47 -10.45
N THR A 63 -14.24 -12.79 -11.76
CA THR A 63 -14.04 -11.77 -12.80
C THR A 63 -15.18 -10.76 -12.88
N VAL A 64 -16.42 -11.19 -12.67
CA VAL A 64 -17.60 -10.31 -12.67
C VAL A 64 -17.58 -9.41 -11.44
N VAL A 65 -17.32 -9.96 -10.25
CA VAL A 65 -17.23 -9.18 -9.01
C VAL A 65 -16.10 -8.16 -9.08
N SER A 66 -14.92 -8.54 -9.59
CA SER A 66 -13.82 -7.59 -9.79
C SER A 66 -14.18 -6.51 -10.81
N GLY A 67 -14.86 -6.86 -11.90
CA GLY A 67 -15.31 -5.91 -12.90
C GLY A 67 -16.32 -4.90 -12.34
N ILE A 68 -17.29 -5.36 -11.54
CA ILE A 68 -18.25 -4.49 -10.86
C ILE A 68 -17.53 -3.55 -9.90
N ARG A 69 -16.62 -4.07 -9.07
CA ARG A 69 -15.86 -3.26 -8.12
C ARG A 69 -14.99 -2.21 -8.82
N PHE A 70 -14.40 -2.58 -9.95
CA PHE A 70 -13.64 -1.67 -10.80
C PHE A 70 -14.55 -0.55 -11.33
N MET A 71 -15.68 -0.88 -11.95
CA MET A 71 -16.61 0.13 -12.48
C MET A 71 -17.15 1.07 -11.39
N ILE A 72 -17.46 0.55 -10.20
CA ILE A 72 -17.86 1.37 -9.05
C ILE A 72 -16.71 2.30 -8.63
N GLY A 73 -15.47 1.81 -8.63
CA GLY A 73 -14.28 2.61 -8.32
C GLY A 73 -14.06 3.78 -9.30
N PHE A 74 -14.28 3.56 -10.59
CA PHE A 74 -14.17 4.61 -11.62
C PHE A 74 -15.32 5.63 -11.58
N SER A 75 -16.48 5.24 -11.07
CA SER A 75 -17.65 6.12 -10.97
C SER A 75 -17.66 7.02 -9.74
N LYS A 76 -16.72 6.84 -8.79
CA LYS A 76 -16.62 7.73 -7.63
C LYS A 76 -15.99 9.05 -8.08
N ALA A 77 -16.82 10.07 -8.26
CA ALA A 77 -16.34 11.46 -8.31
C ALA A 77 -15.57 11.75 -6.99
N PRO A 78 -14.49 12.56 -7.03
CA PRO A 78 -13.81 12.99 -5.82
C PRO A 78 -14.83 13.72 -4.93
N THR A 79 -14.99 13.24 -3.70
CA THR A 79 -15.96 13.76 -2.72
C THR A 79 -15.46 15.04 -2.02
N THR A 80 -14.56 15.79 -2.64
CA THR A 80 -14.11 17.06 -2.10
C THR A 80 -15.15 18.11 -2.46
N ASN A 81 -15.86 18.65 -1.47
CA ASN A 81 -16.68 19.84 -1.65
C ASN A 81 -15.77 20.95 -2.20
N GLY A 82 -16.05 21.45 -3.41
CA GLY A 82 -15.18 22.42 -4.09
C GLY A 82 -14.95 23.67 -3.25
N ASP A 83 -15.97 24.09 -2.50
CA ASP A 83 -15.94 25.26 -1.62
C ASP A 83 -14.97 25.07 -0.43
N GLU A 84 -14.92 23.88 0.18
CA GLU A 84 -13.97 23.57 1.27
C GLU A 84 -12.53 23.58 0.78
N GLN A 85 -12.32 23.16 -0.48
CA GLN A 85 -11.00 23.12 -1.09
C GLN A 85 -10.50 24.53 -1.45
N GLU A 86 -11.38 25.42 -1.89
CA GLU A 86 -11.05 26.83 -2.12
C GLU A 86 -10.68 27.54 -0.81
N ILE A 87 -11.48 27.33 0.24
CA ILE A 87 -11.20 27.86 1.58
C ILE A 87 -9.86 27.34 2.09
N TYR A 88 -9.56 26.05 1.90
CA TYR A 88 -8.28 25.46 2.26
C TYR A 88 -7.10 26.14 1.54
N PHE A 89 -7.21 26.36 0.23
CA PHE A 89 -6.15 27.04 -0.52
C PHE A 89 -5.97 28.50 -0.10
N ARG A 90 -7.06 29.19 0.24
CA ARG A 90 -7.02 30.55 0.80
C ARG A 90 -6.35 30.59 2.18
N LEU A 91 -6.67 29.65 3.07
CA LEU A 91 -6.00 29.54 4.36
C LEU A 91 -4.51 29.25 4.17
N ASN A 92 -4.15 28.36 3.25
CA ASN A 92 -2.76 28.02 2.95
C ASN A 92 -1.95 29.17 2.34
N THR A 93 -2.58 30.18 1.71
CA THR A 93 -1.88 31.39 1.24
C THR A 93 -1.74 32.45 2.33
N ILE A 94 -2.70 32.54 3.26
CA ILE A 94 -2.65 33.48 4.39
C ILE A 94 -1.63 33.01 5.45
N PHE A 95 -1.56 31.69 5.69
CA PHE A 95 -0.62 31.13 6.65
C PHE A 95 0.78 30.96 6.07
N GLN A 96 1.75 31.64 6.70
CA GLN A 96 3.15 31.35 6.47
C GLN A 96 3.52 30.01 7.12
N LYS A 97 3.89 29.04 6.29
CA LYS A 97 4.48 27.77 6.74
C LYS A 97 5.84 28.03 7.40
N ASN A 98 6.15 27.24 8.42
CA ASN A 98 7.49 27.23 8.99
C ASN A 98 8.50 26.56 8.03
N LYS A 99 9.79 26.58 8.39
CA LYS A 99 10.88 25.90 7.64
C LYS A 99 10.61 24.40 7.38
N PHE A 100 9.72 23.80 8.17
CA PHE A 100 9.35 22.39 8.13
C PHE A 100 8.05 22.13 7.36
N GLY A 101 7.43 23.15 6.75
CA GLY A 101 6.23 23.02 5.94
C GLY A 101 4.91 22.91 6.71
N TYR A 102 4.91 23.19 8.01
CA TYR A 102 3.72 23.15 8.87
C TYR A 102 3.19 24.56 9.20
N ASN A 103 1.87 24.66 9.30
CA ASN A 103 1.18 25.84 9.77
C ASN A 103 1.22 25.85 11.31
N THR A 104 2.19 26.56 11.88
CA THR A 104 2.42 26.59 13.34
C THR A 104 1.86 27.85 14.00
N ARG A 105 1.53 28.87 13.20
CA ARG A 105 0.99 30.16 13.67
C ARG A 105 -0.51 30.30 13.43
N PHE A 106 -1.25 29.19 13.34
CA PHE A 106 -2.68 29.25 13.05
C PHE A 106 -3.56 29.82 14.16
N MET A 107 -2.99 29.99 15.35
CA MET A 107 -3.65 30.60 16.50
C MET A 107 -3.23 32.07 16.74
N SER A 108 -2.52 32.71 15.80
CA SER A 108 -2.01 34.07 16.03
C SER A 108 -3.11 35.14 16.09
N ASP A 109 -4.18 34.97 15.30
CA ASP A 109 -5.31 35.92 15.21
C ASP A 109 -6.64 35.18 15.40
N PHE A 110 -7.57 35.78 16.15
CA PHE A 110 -8.84 35.15 16.52
C PHE A 110 -9.78 34.91 15.32
N ASP A 111 -9.91 35.88 14.41
CA ASP A 111 -10.73 35.72 13.19
C ASP A 111 -10.19 34.61 12.28
N LEU A 112 -8.86 34.50 12.21
CA LEU A 112 -8.18 33.52 11.39
C LEU A 112 -8.25 32.10 11.98
N LEU A 113 -8.29 32.00 13.31
CA LEU A 113 -8.55 30.77 14.03
C LEU A 113 -9.96 30.26 13.72
N LEU A 114 -10.97 31.13 13.68
CA LEU A 114 -12.34 30.73 13.36
C LEU A 114 -12.47 30.23 11.91
N GLU A 115 -11.86 30.91 10.94
CA GLU A 115 -11.82 30.43 9.55
C GLU A 115 -11.05 29.10 9.41
N GLY A 116 -9.97 28.93 10.18
CA GLY A 116 -9.18 27.69 10.21
C GLY A 116 -9.89 26.51 10.86
N VAL A 117 -10.61 26.72 11.96
CA VAL A 117 -11.38 25.68 12.68
C VAL A 117 -12.59 25.19 11.87
N LEU A 118 -13.17 26.07 11.04
CA LEU A 118 -14.26 25.70 10.13
C LEU A 118 -13.79 24.82 8.96
N ASN A 119 -12.48 24.63 8.77
CA ASN A 119 -11.92 23.75 7.76
C ASN A 119 -11.20 22.56 8.42
N GLU A 120 -11.88 21.42 8.52
CA GLU A 120 -11.37 20.22 9.18
C GLU A 120 -10.04 19.75 8.57
N ARG A 121 -9.89 19.83 7.24
CA ARG A 121 -8.64 19.46 6.56
C ARG A 121 -7.47 20.34 6.98
N PHE A 122 -7.71 21.64 7.16
CA PHE A 122 -6.68 22.58 7.59
C PHE A 122 -6.21 22.30 9.03
N ILE A 123 -7.16 21.96 9.93
CA ILE A 123 -6.85 21.57 11.31
C ILE A 123 -6.05 20.27 11.35
N ASP A 124 -6.50 19.23 10.65
CA ASP A 124 -5.80 17.94 10.60
C ASP A 124 -4.36 18.09 10.07
N GLU A 125 -4.14 18.92 9.06
CA GLU A 125 -2.81 19.18 8.52
C GLU A 125 -1.92 19.99 9.48
N SER A 126 -2.53 20.83 10.33
CA SER A 126 -1.82 21.68 11.30
C SER A 126 -1.50 20.93 12.60
N THR A 127 -2.33 19.99 13.04
CA THR A 127 -2.11 19.15 14.23
C THR A 127 -1.07 18.06 14.00
N LEU A 128 -0.92 17.59 12.75
CA LEU A 128 0.14 16.67 12.29
C LEU A 128 1.58 17.17 12.56
N TYR A 129 1.76 18.42 12.99
CA TYR A 129 3.04 18.99 13.40
C TYR A 129 3.73 18.20 14.52
N TYR A 130 2.96 17.64 15.47
CA TYR A 130 3.50 16.89 16.61
C TYR A 130 3.61 15.38 16.37
N ASP A 131 2.92 14.86 15.35
CA ASP A 131 2.78 13.42 15.12
C ASP A 131 3.95 12.80 14.35
N ASN A 132 4.83 13.61 13.72
CA ASN A 132 5.96 13.09 12.95
C ASN A 132 7.20 12.90 13.86
N PRO A 133 7.53 11.66 14.28
CA PRO A 133 8.57 11.41 15.27
C PRO A 133 9.99 11.80 14.82
N VAL A 134 10.19 12.02 13.51
CA VAL A 134 11.45 12.51 12.95
C VAL A 134 11.54 14.03 13.08
N SER A 135 10.49 14.74 12.65
CA SER A 135 10.45 16.20 12.68
C SER A 135 10.36 16.76 14.11
N THR A 136 9.65 16.09 15.03
CA THR A 136 9.48 16.56 16.42
C THR A 136 10.81 16.78 17.12
N LYS A 137 11.80 15.90 16.91
CA LYS A 137 13.12 16.03 17.55
C LYS A 137 13.97 17.14 16.94
N GLU A 138 13.88 17.34 15.62
CA GLU A 138 14.56 18.45 14.94
C GLU A 138 13.93 19.80 15.34
N ILE A 139 12.62 19.82 15.63
CA ILE A 139 11.93 20.98 16.21
C ILE A 139 12.41 21.25 17.64
N GLU A 140 12.48 20.22 18.50
CA GLU A 140 13.01 20.35 19.87
C GLU A 140 14.45 20.92 19.89
N ASP A 141 15.31 20.47 18.97
CA ASP A 141 16.68 20.99 18.84
C ASP A 141 16.70 22.47 18.45
N VAL A 142 15.79 22.91 17.57
CA VAL A 142 15.64 24.33 17.18
C VAL A 142 15.09 25.17 18.33
N GLU A 143 14.11 24.66 19.07
CA GLU A 143 13.54 25.33 20.26
C GLU A 143 14.58 25.47 21.38
N GLN A 144 15.50 24.51 21.50
CA GLN A 144 16.65 24.56 22.41
C GLN A 144 17.78 25.50 21.92
N GLY A 145 17.60 26.17 20.79
CA GLY A 145 18.50 27.20 20.28
C GLY A 145 19.55 26.71 19.28
N LEU A 146 19.52 25.43 18.87
CA LEU A 146 20.39 24.90 17.82
C LEU A 146 19.78 25.16 16.44
N ASN A 147 19.81 26.42 16.00
CA ASN A 147 19.27 26.82 14.69
C ASN A 147 20.37 26.86 13.64
N GLY A 148 20.30 25.97 12.65
CA GLY A 148 21.15 25.96 11.46
C GLY A 148 20.37 26.36 10.20
N GLU A 149 21.09 26.70 9.13
CA GLU A 149 20.49 26.77 7.80
C GLU A 149 20.19 25.34 7.32
N VAL A 150 18.94 25.12 6.90
CA VAL A 150 18.48 23.82 6.40
C VAL A 150 18.68 23.84 4.89
N SER A 151 19.34 22.82 4.34
CA SER A 151 19.51 22.72 2.89
C SER A 151 18.16 22.48 2.21
N GLU A 152 17.99 22.94 0.96
CA GLU A 152 16.74 22.74 0.21
C GLU A 152 16.38 21.25 0.05
N ASP A 153 17.38 20.37 0.06
CA ASP A 153 17.18 18.92 -0.05
C ASP A 153 16.82 18.27 1.29
N ASP A 154 17.23 18.84 2.42
CA ASP A 154 16.73 18.44 3.74
C ASP A 154 15.26 18.83 3.91
N ILE A 155 14.87 20.03 3.42
CA ILE A 155 13.47 20.49 3.42
C ILE A 155 12.58 19.53 2.63
N LYS A 156 13.04 19.01 1.48
CA LYS A 156 12.28 18.04 0.66
C LYS A 156 12.05 16.70 1.35
N ASN A 157 13.01 16.22 2.14
CA ASN A 157 12.89 14.97 2.90
C ASN A 157 12.06 15.11 4.19
N MET A 158 11.94 16.34 4.73
CA MET A 158 11.08 16.66 5.87
C MET A 158 9.65 16.99 5.46
N LEU A 159 9.46 17.55 4.27
CA LEU A 159 8.17 17.65 3.61
C LEU A 159 7.62 16.23 3.40
N LYS A 160 6.30 16.08 3.56
CA LYS A 160 5.53 14.81 3.51
C LYS A 160 5.60 14.08 2.16
N ASP A 161 6.66 14.21 1.37
CA ASP A 161 6.79 13.53 0.09
C ASP A 161 7.34 12.11 0.28
N LYS A 162 6.50 11.11 -0.01
CA LYS A 162 6.79 9.68 0.17
C LYS A 162 7.63 9.12 -0.97
N GLN A 163 8.62 9.86 -1.46
CA GLN A 163 9.49 9.39 -2.55
C GLN A 163 10.90 9.05 -2.06
N VAL A 164 11.44 7.99 -2.65
CA VAL A 164 12.59 7.19 -2.22
C VAL A 164 13.92 7.98 -2.29
N HIS A 165 14.71 7.96 -1.20
CA HIS A 165 16.07 8.53 -1.06
C HIS A 165 17.10 7.87 -2.01
N GLY A 166 18.27 8.42 -2.39
CA GLY A 166 19.03 9.63 -2.03
C GLY A 166 20.53 9.37 -2.32
N ALA A 167 21.30 10.37 -2.76
CA ALA A 167 22.76 10.33 -2.83
C ALA A 167 23.33 11.44 -1.94
N HIS A 168 24.29 11.10 -1.06
CA HIS A 168 25.06 11.96 -0.14
C HIS A 168 24.70 11.93 1.35
N SER A 169 25.74 12.26 2.14
CA SER A 169 25.91 11.92 3.55
C SER A 169 25.28 12.93 4.50
N LYS A 170 24.46 12.43 5.42
CA LYS A 170 23.90 13.19 6.55
C LYS A 170 24.92 13.24 7.69
N VAL A 171 25.30 14.44 8.15
CA VAL A 171 26.10 14.61 9.36
C VAL A 171 25.16 14.89 10.52
N THR A 172 25.08 13.96 11.48
CA THR A 172 24.30 14.14 12.71
C THR A 172 25.14 13.84 13.94
N ARG A 173 24.78 14.48 15.06
CA ARG A 173 25.45 14.30 16.36
C ARG A 173 25.40 12.86 16.87
N TYR A 174 24.37 12.10 16.50
CA TYR A 174 24.20 10.68 16.84
C TYR A 174 23.80 9.86 15.60
N PRO A 175 24.76 9.49 14.73
CA PRO A 175 24.46 8.83 13.45
C PRO A 175 23.77 7.47 13.62
N GLY A 176 23.99 6.78 14.75
CA GLY A 176 23.38 5.50 15.07
C GLY A 176 21.88 5.51 15.40
N ARG A 177 21.24 6.70 15.42
CA ARG A 177 19.80 6.86 15.73
C ARG A 177 18.92 7.10 14.49
N MET A 178 19.53 7.30 13.33
CA MET A 178 18.82 7.39 12.06
C MET A 178 18.55 5.99 11.51
N ALA A 179 17.34 5.75 11.01
CA ALA A 179 17.03 4.54 10.26
C ALA A 179 17.67 4.65 8.88
N SER A 180 18.98 4.38 8.79
CA SER A 180 19.65 4.22 7.51
C SER A 180 19.31 2.84 6.94
N ASN A 181 19.07 2.77 5.63
CA ASN A 181 18.94 1.49 4.92
C ASN A 181 20.28 0.74 4.78
N TYR A 182 21.33 1.18 5.50
CA TYR A 182 22.68 0.64 5.41
C TYR A 182 23.02 -0.17 6.67
N THR A 183 23.75 -1.27 6.50
CA THR A 183 24.29 -2.03 7.62
C THR A 183 25.21 -1.14 8.44
N LYS A 184 25.10 -1.21 9.77
CA LYS A 184 25.97 -0.45 10.69
C LYS A 184 27.44 -0.78 10.37
N SER A 185 28.16 0.12 9.71
CA SER A 185 29.60 0.05 9.51
C SER A 185 30.26 1.29 10.11
N ASP A 186 31.52 1.15 10.54
CA ASP A 186 32.34 2.22 11.13
C ASP A 186 32.60 3.39 10.17
N ASP A 187 32.30 3.23 8.88
CA ASP A 187 32.58 4.22 7.84
C ASP A 187 31.63 5.43 7.88
N LEU A 188 30.56 5.36 8.66
CA LEU A 188 29.50 6.39 8.74
C LEU A 188 29.74 7.45 9.82
N SER A 189 30.85 7.37 10.57
CA SER A 189 31.18 8.38 11.58
C SER A 189 32.34 9.27 11.12
N CYS A 190 32.14 10.58 11.16
CA CYS A 190 33.20 11.59 10.95
C CYS A 190 34.26 11.59 12.07
N TYR A 191 34.05 10.79 13.12
CA TYR A 191 35.00 10.51 14.18
C TYR A 191 35.40 9.05 14.08
N LYS A 192 36.44 8.75 13.30
CA LYS A 192 37.06 7.42 13.29
C LYS A 192 37.58 7.13 14.70
N VAL A 193 36.77 6.51 15.55
CA VAL A 193 37.19 6.07 16.88
C VAL A 193 38.11 4.89 16.63
N HIS A 194 39.42 5.10 16.75
CA HIS A 194 40.35 3.99 16.70
C HIS A 194 39.99 3.01 17.84
N PRO A 195 40.01 1.69 17.58
CA PRO A 195 39.82 0.70 18.63
C PRO A 195 40.84 0.96 19.74
N GLU A 196 40.36 0.96 21.00
CA GLU A 196 41.21 1.20 22.16
C GLU A 196 42.41 0.24 22.15
N GLY A 197 43.62 0.82 22.22
CA GLY A 197 44.87 0.07 22.29
C GLY A 197 45.69 0.00 21.00
N VAL A 198 45.25 0.57 19.87
CA VAL A 198 46.04 0.59 18.63
C VAL A 198 46.52 2.01 18.30
N LYS A 199 47.83 2.23 18.32
CA LYS A 199 48.43 3.50 17.87
C LYS A 199 48.27 3.64 16.34
N PRO A 200 47.92 4.84 15.84
CA PRO A 200 47.89 5.10 14.40
C PRO A 200 49.32 4.96 13.85
N LYS A 201 49.49 4.09 12.84
CA LYS A 201 50.69 4.09 12.02
C LYS A 201 50.52 5.19 10.97
N PHE A 202 51.42 6.16 11.01
CA PHE A 202 51.59 7.16 9.95
C PHE A 202 52.08 6.48 8.67
#